data_AF-A0A9D9DHR6-F1
#
_entry.id   AF-A0A9D9DHR6-F1
#
_cell.length_a   1.000
_cell.length_b   1.000
_cell.length_c   1.000
_cell.angle_alpha   90.00
_cell.angle_beta   90.00
_cell.angle_gamma   90.00
#
_symmetry.space_group_name_H-M   'P 1'
#
loop_
_entity.id
_entity.type
_entity.pdbx_description
1 polymer ?
#
loop_
_entity_poly.entity_id
_entity_poly.type
_entity_poly.pdbx_seq_one_letter_code
_entity_poly.pdbx_strand_id
1 'polypeptide(L)'
;MGIRFLNASKIFILENKEFSYIFYINHLNILTKLYFGKRINDLSINSFNYINNLNADSYNFLDLKEDKEIINSNPYFSGLTSEVEAPSFLTFDKRGSLVSIKHKDNSLLTDFRYVSHKVYKKEFEIEGLPYFNKKSSETLEITLKDIKDDIYLVMYYSVYEDLNVILRHNEVINKSSSDIEITNFSSFCLDLPSLDYDLLSVYGTYATDRILERQKLTHNIISLTENSGGKGFYHNPMCMLIKENANDDFGEVIGLGLVYSSNFKFDFIGSPLNKLRVLVGINNEDFNIKLKKNEKFITPEGIIVYSNEGINKVTHTFHDAIRKHLLRKVPSKFKNTILLNSWEATGFDFDTLKIKSFIKKAKEMDINLFVLDDGWFGKRNDDTTSLGDWNINLEKINLKEVID
;
A
#
# COMPACT_ATOMS: atom_id res chain seq x y z
N MET A 1 11.65 19.32 8.88
CA MET A 1 11.22 18.48 7.75
C MET A 1 12.10 17.26 7.69
N GLY A 2 11.48 16.10 7.52
CA GLY A 2 12.13 14.81 7.71
C GLY A 2 11.60 14.12 8.96
N ILE A 3 12.31 13.08 9.36
CA ILE A 3 11.93 12.17 10.42
C ILE A 3 12.74 12.53 11.68
N ARG A 4 12.04 12.73 12.79
CA ARG A 4 12.64 13.03 14.09
C ARG A 4 12.12 12.09 15.16
N PHE A 5 13.00 11.70 16.07
CA PHE A 5 12.63 10.99 17.29
C PHE A 5 12.98 11.84 18.52
N LEU A 6 11.97 12.16 19.32
CA LEU A 6 12.13 12.89 20.58
C LEU A 6 12.37 11.88 21.71
N ASN A 7 13.65 11.61 22.02
CA ASN A 7 14.05 10.59 23.00
C ASN A 7 13.32 10.69 24.36
N ALA A 8 13.19 11.91 24.89
CA ALA A 8 12.62 12.12 26.23
C ALA A 8 11.13 11.73 26.31
N SER A 9 10.37 12.01 25.27
CA SER A 9 8.93 11.72 25.19
C SER A 9 8.60 10.47 24.38
N LYS A 10 9.61 9.82 23.78
CA LYS A 10 9.49 8.66 22.88
C LYS A 10 8.55 8.90 21.68
N ILE A 11 8.56 10.12 21.13
CA ILE A 11 7.68 10.52 20.01
C ILE A 11 8.44 10.47 18.69
N PHE A 12 7.83 9.84 17.69
CA PHE A 12 8.22 9.93 16.28
C PHE A 12 7.42 11.02 15.58
N ILE A 13 8.11 11.88 14.84
CA ILE A 13 7.53 12.95 14.04
C ILE A 13 8.03 12.78 12.62
N LEU A 14 7.11 12.51 11.69
CA LEU A 14 7.36 12.47 10.26
C LEU A 14 6.62 13.66 9.66
N GLU A 15 7.35 14.61 9.07
CA GLU A 15 6.76 15.85 8.60
C GLU A 15 7.37 16.28 7.27
N ASN A 16 6.55 16.89 6.43
CA ASN A 16 7.02 17.62 5.27
C ASN A 16 6.44 19.06 5.28
N LYS A 17 6.28 19.73 4.13
CA LYS A 17 5.73 21.09 4.09
C LYS A 17 4.25 21.17 4.42
N GLU A 18 3.51 20.07 4.26
CA GLU A 18 2.05 20.06 4.12
C GLU A 18 1.38 19.16 5.17
N PHE A 19 2.07 18.11 5.64
CA PHE A 19 1.54 17.21 6.67
C PHE A 19 2.48 17.02 7.87
N SER A 20 1.88 16.58 8.97
CA SER A 20 2.56 15.97 10.12
C SER A 20 1.93 14.60 10.40
N TYR A 21 2.76 13.59 10.62
CA TYR A 21 2.37 12.25 11.06
C TYR A 21 3.15 11.94 12.34
N ILE A 22 2.43 11.76 13.45
CA ILE A 22 3.00 11.73 14.78
C ILE A 22 2.44 10.54 15.55
N PHE A 23 3.34 9.77 16.16
CA PHE A 23 3.02 8.64 17.02
C PHE A 23 4.12 8.47 18.07
N TYR A 24 3.86 7.69 19.11
CA TYR A 24 4.80 7.51 20.22
C TYR A 24 4.82 6.08 20.73
N ILE A 25 5.85 5.78 21.52
CA ILE A 25 5.97 4.50 22.23
C ILE A 25 5.34 4.68 23.60
N ASN A 26 4.20 4.04 23.83
CA ASN A 26 3.53 4.11 25.14
C ASN A 26 4.27 3.28 26.21
N HIS A 27 3.79 3.30 27.45
CA HIS A 27 4.42 2.59 28.57
C HIS A 27 4.43 1.07 28.43
N LEU A 28 3.62 0.52 27.53
CA LEU A 28 3.56 -0.91 27.21
C LEU A 28 4.37 -1.26 25.97
N ASN A 29 5.15 -0.31 25.44
CA ASN A 29 5.88 -0.43 24.19
C ASN A 29 4.99 -0.66 22.95
N ILE A 30 3.73 -0.22 22.97
CA ILE A 30 2.87 -0.19 21.78
C ILE A 30 3.08 1.14 21.06
N LEU A 31 3.15 1.10 19.73
CA LEU A 31 3.18 2.29 18.88
C LEU A 31 1.76 2.87 18.78
N THR A 32 1.53 3.99 19.46
CA THR A 32 0.24 4.66 19.53
C THR A 32 0.27 5.96 18.72
N LYS A 33 -0.68 6.12 17.80
CA LYS A 33 -0.81 7.29 16.95
C LYS A 33 -1.37 8.46 17.73
N LEU A 34 -0.83 9.65 17.46
CA LEU A 34 -1.26 10.92 18.05
C LEU A 34 -1.92 11.83 17.01
N TYR A 35 -1.37 11.86 15.79
CA TYR A 35 -1.84 12.79 14.78
C TYR A 35 -1.48 12.34 13.36
N PHE A 36 -2.39 12.57 12.42
CA PHE A 36 -2.08 12.64 11.00
C PHE A 36 -2.97 13.69 10.36
N GLY A 37 -2.36 14.63 9.65
CA GLY A 37 -3.09 15.67 8.95
C GLY A 37 -2.19 16.84 8.61
N LYS A 38 -2.79 18.03 8.46
CA LYS A 38 -2.12 19.30 8.16
C LYS A 38 -0.91 19.53 9.05
N ARG A 39 0.16 20.02 8.45
CA ARG A 39 1.40 20.31 9.17
C ARG A 39 1.15 21.18 10.40
N ILE A 40 1.68 20.73 11.53
CA ILE A 40 1.68 21.49 12.79
C ILE A 40 3.05 22.17 12.93
N ASN A 41 3.07 23.51 12.93
CA ASN A 41 4.33 24.27 13.00
C ASN A 41 4.90 24.37 14.43
N ASP A 42 4.04 24.47 15.45
CA ASP A 42 4.43 24.63 16.86
C ASP A 42 4.01 23.42 17.70
N LEU A 43 4.82 22.36 17.64
CA LEU A 43 4.65 21.19 18.50
C LEU A 43 5.33 21.44 19.85
N SER A 44 4.62 22.04 20.80
CA SER A 44 5.09 22.09 22.18
C SER A 44 4.91 20.74 22.86
N ILE A 45 5.84 20.35 23.74
CA ILE A 45 5.73 19.11 24.54
C ILE A 45 4.40 19.07 25.33
N ASN A 46 3.90 20.23 25.77
CA ASN A 46 2.64 20.36 26.50
C ASN A 46 1.41 20.04 25.65
N SER A 47 1.48 20.25 24.34
CA SER A 47 0.38 19.95 23.41
C SER A 47 0.10 18.44 23.33
N PHE A 48 1.12 17.59 23.53
CA PHE A 48 0.97 16.14 23.52
C PHE A 48 0.30 15.60 24.79
N ASN A 49 0.51 16.23 25.94
CA ASN A 49 -0.18 15.88 27.19
C ASN A 49 -1.70 16.09 27.06
N TYR A 50 -2.14 17.06 26.27
CA TYR A 50 -3.57 17.30 26.00
C TYR A 50 -4.17 16.22 25.08
N ILE A 51 -3.47 15.81 24.02
CA ILE A 51 -3.92 14.73 23.11
C ILE A 51 -4.04 13.39 23.87
N ASN A 52 -3.15 13.14 24.83
CA ASN A 52 -3.19 11.95 25.67
C ASN A 52 -4.48 11.85 26.52
N ASN A 53 -5.05 12.97 26.96
CA ASN A 53 -6.16 13.01 27.94
C ASN A 53 -7.55 12.56 27.42
N LEU A 54 -7.70 12.20 26.14
CA LEU A 54 -9.01 11.94 25.53
C LEU A 54 -9.42 10.46 25.46
N ASN A 55 -8.53 9.51 25.78
CA ASN A 55 -8.83 8.07 25.74
C ASN A 55 -8.54 7.40 27.10
N ALA A 56 -9.27 7.81 28.14
CA ALA A 56 -9.17 7.22 29.47
C ALA A 56 -10.15 6.06 29.64
N ASP A 57 -9.65 4.84 29.44
CA ASP A 57 -10.26 3.63 29.97
C ASP A 57 -9.19 2.80 30.66
N SER A 58 -9.50 2.24 31.83
CA SER A 58 -8.71 1.15 32.40
C SER A 58 -8.97 -0.10 31.57
N TYR A 59 -7.92 -0.76 31.06
CA TYR A 59 -8.07 -2.01 30.34
C TYR A 59 -7.19 -3.09 30.98
N ASN A 60 -7.73 -4.31 31.01
CA ASN A 60 -7.02 -5.46 31.51
C ASN A 60 -6.22 -6.12 30.38
N PHE A 61 -5.10 -6.75 30.69
CA PHE A 61 -4.42 -7.64 29.74
C PHE A 61 -3.76 -8.80 30.47
N LEU A 62 -3.62 -9.92 29.77
CA LEU A 62 -2.83 -11.05 30.27
C LEU A 62 -1.35 -10.70 30.15
N ASP A 63 -0.67 -10.55 31.27
CA ASP A 63 0.79 -10.45 31.27
C ASP A 63 1.37 -11.87 31.22
N LEU A 64 1.99 -12.22 30.10
CA LEU A 64 2.58 -13.56 29.90
C LEU A 64 3.80 -13.82 30.78
N LYS A 65 4.43 -12.78 31.36
CA LYS A 65 5.55 -12.96 32.30
C LYS A 65 5.05 -13.25 33.70
N GLU A 66 3.95 -12.61 34.10
CA GLU A 66 3.35 -12.80 35.42
C GLU A 66 2.26 -13.88 35.44
N ASP A 67 1.86 -14.37 34.27
CA ASP A 67 0.78 -15.34 34.03
C ASP A 67 -0.53 -14.98 34.75
N LYS A 68 -0.87 -13.69 34.72
CA LYS A 68 -2.09 -13.16 35.34
C LYS A 68 -2.64 -11.96 34.58
N GLU A 69 -3.92 -11.69 34.79
CA GLU A 69 -4.58 -10.49 34.29
C GLU A 69 -4.12 -9.27 35.11
N ILE A 70 -3.62 -8.25 34.42
CA ILE A 70 -3.19 -6.98 35.01
C ILE A 70 -4.09 -5.87 34.50
N ILE A 71 -4.57 -5.02 35.41
CA ILE A 71 -5.31 -3.80 35.08
C ILE A 71 -4.31 -2.70 34.76
N ASN A 72 -4.37 -2.17 33.55
CA ASN A 72 -3.67 -0.95 33.21
C ASN A 72 -4.49 0.24 33.68
N SER A 73 -4.03 0.89 34.74
CA SER A 73 -4.62 2.12 35.29
C SER A 73 -4.14 3.39 34.60
N ASN A 74 -3.31 3.29 33.54
CA ASN A 74 -2.86 4.46 32.80
C ASN A 74 -4.01 5.02 31.96
N PRO A 75 -4.50 6.25 32.24
CA PRO A 75 -5.66 6.84 31.58
C PRO A 75 -5.40 7.28 30.12
N TYR A 76 -4.29 6.88 29.51
CA TYR A 76 -3.84 7.40 28.20
C TYR A 76 -3.77 6.36 27.10
N PHE A 77 -4.13 5.11 27.38
CA PHE A 77 -4.20 4.05 26.37
C PHE A 77 -5.36 3.10 26.66
N SER A 78 -6.20 2.88 25.66
CA SER A 78 -7.27 1.89 25.68
C SER A 78 -7.09 0.95 24.48
N GLY A 79 -6.99 -0.35 24.75
CA GLY A 79 -6.87 -1.36 23.70
C GLY A 79 -8.06 -1.39 22.72
N LEU A 80 -9.20 -0.80 23.10
CA LEU A 80 -10.41 -0.72 22.26
C LEU A 80 -10.44 0.53 21.37
N THR A 81 -9.85 1.64 21.82
CA THR A 81 -10.16 2.98 21.27
C THR A 81 -8.93 3.73 20.82
N SER A 82 -7.75 3.38 21.33
CA SER A 82 -6.49 4.00 20.94
C SER A 82 -6.17 3.70 19.49
N GLU A 83 -5.59 4.69 18.82
CA GLU A 83 -5.13 4.59 17.45
C GLU A 83 -3.73 3.99 17.46
N VAL A 84 -3.47 2.96 16.66
CA VAL A 84 -2.22 2.20 16.71
C VAL A 84 -1.62 1.98 15.33
N GLU A 85 -0.29 1.89 15.30
CA GLU A 85 0.46 1.68 14.06
C GLU A 85 0.50 0.22 13.62
N ALA A 86 0.49 -0.70 14.59
CA ALA A 86 0.57 -2.15 14.40
C ALA A 86 -0.48 -2.85 15.27
N PRO A 87 -1.77 -2.79 14.88
CA PRO A 87 -2.82 -3.47 15.62
C PRO A 87 -2.61 -4.98 15.69
N SER A 88 -2.74 -5.49 16.91
CA SER A 88 -2.55 -6.89 17.30
C SER A 88 -3.74 -7.76 16.87
N PHE A 89 -3.55 -9.09 16.82
CA PHE A 89 -4.63 -10.05 16.56
C PHE A 89 -4.93 -10.89 17.80
N LEU A 90 -6.21 -11.22 18.02
CA LEU A 90 -6.73 -11.91 19.20
C LEU A 90 -6.39 -11.26 20.57
N THR A 91 -6.19 -9.94 20.59
CA THR A 91 -6.08 -9.16 21.83
C THR A 91 -7.41 -8.46 22.13
N PHE A 92 -7.41 -7.45 23.02
CA PHE A 92 -8.58 -6.61 23.29
C PHE A 92 -9.00 -5.78 22.08
N ASP A 93 -8.05 -5.40 21.21
CA ASP A 93 -8.40 -4.73 19.96
C ASP A 93 -9.10 -5.75 19.04
N LYS A 94 -10.40 -5.53 18.81
CA LYS A 94 -11.22 -6.34 17.91
C LYS A 94 -11.40 -5.69 16.55
N ARG A 95 -10.81 -4.51 16.33
CA ARG A 95 -10.68 -3.90 15.01
C ARG A 95 -9.56 -4.66 14.28
N GLY A 96 -9.67 -4.84 12.96
CA GLY A 96 -8.75 -5.70 12.19
C GLY A 96 -7.25 -5.48 12.50
N SER A 97 -6.46 -6.55 12.37
CA SER A 97 -5.02 -6.58 12.67
C SER A 97 -4.16 -6.19 11.47
N LEU A 98 -2.94 -5.70 11.72
CA LEU A 98 -1.96 -5.46 10.67
C LEU A 98 -1.43 -6.77 10.11
N VAL A 99 -1.22 -7.75 11.00
CA VAL A 99 -0.69 -9.06 10.67
C VAL A 99 -1.32 -10.10 11.59
N SER A 100 -1.60 -11.27 11.04
CA SER A 100 -2.04 -12.45 11.80
C SER A 100 -1.10 -13.60 11.51
N ILE A 101 -0.57 -14.20 12.57
CA ILE A 101 0.42 -15.28 12.47
C ILE A 101 -0.13 -16.49 13.22
N LYS A 102 -0.13 -17.65 12.56
CA LYS A 102 -0.39 -18.93 13.21
C LYS A 102 0.92 -19.49 13.74
N HIS A 103 0.96 -19.62 15.06
CA HIS A 103 2.11 -20.13 15.80
C HIS A 103 2.13 -21.65 15.81
N LYS A 104 3.22 -22.25 16.30
CA LYS A 104 3.39 -23.71 16.38
C LYS A 104 2.27 -24.42 17.15
N ASP A 105 1.71 -23.78 18.17
CA ASP A 105 0.61 -24.31 18.97
C ASP A 105 -0.79 -24.06 18.35
N ASN A 106 -0.84 -23.59 17.11
CA ASN A 106 -2.03 -23.19 16.36
C ASN A 106 -2.76 -21.95 16.91
N SER A 107 -2.23 -21.26 17.91
CA SER A 107 -2.79 -19.96 18.29
C SER A 107 -2.54 -18.93 17.19
N LEU A 108 -3.41 -17.91 17.12
CA LEU A 108 -3.23 -16.75 16.26
C LEU A 108 -2.91 -15.46 17.04
N LEU A 109 -2.58 -15.57 18.34
CA LEU A 109 -2.26 -14.38 19.14
C LEU A 109 -1.01 -13.71 18.58
N THR A 110 -1.14 -12.48 18.09
CA THR A 110 -0.02 -11.71 17.57
C THR A 110 -0.02 -10.34 18.22
N ASP A 111 1.03 -10.01 18.96
CA ASP A 111 1.12 -8.76 19.71
C ASP A 111 2.58 -8.27 19.73
N PHE A 112 2.84 -7.23 18.94
CA PHE A 112 4.17 -6.71 18.67
C PHE A 112 4.51 -5.49 19.54
N ARG A 113 5.63 -5.59 20.26
CA ARG A 113 6.13 -4.54 21.17
C ARG A 113 7.43 -3.94 20.66
N TYR A 114 7.58 -2.63 20.85
CA TYR A 114 8.74 -1.88 20.42
C TYR A 114 10.06 -2.42 21.00
N VAL A 115 11.07 -2.54 20.13
CA VAL A 115 12.45 -2.93 20.48
C VAL A 115 13.43 -1.81 20.13
N SER A 116 13.45 -1.37 18.88
CA SER A 116 14.43 -0.41 18.38
C SER A 116 13.91 0.35 17.16
N HIS A 117 14.60 1.42 16.79
CA HIS A 117 14.38 2.11 15.52
C HIS A 117 15.70 2.63 14.96
N LYS A 118 15.68 2.98 13.68
CA LYS A 118 16.75 3.73 13.00
C LYS A 118 16.16 4.69 11.97
N VAL A 119 16.81 5.83 11.80
CA VAL A 119 16.47 6.81 10.78
C VAL A 119 17.67 6.96 9.85
N TYR A 120 17.44 6.88 8.54
CA TYR A 120 18.52 6.96 7.56
C TYR A 120 18.05 7.51 6.22
N LYS A 121 18.99 8.09 5.47
CA LYS A 121 18.81 8.54 4.08
C LYS A 121 19.62 7.62 3.18
N LYS A 122 19.02 6.49 2.81
CA LYS A 122 19.68 5.47 1.98
C LYS A 122 18.68 4.92 0.97
N GLU A 123 19.14 4.75 -0.26
CA GLU A 123 18.42 4.01 -1.27
C GLU A 123 18.45 2.50 -0.96
N PHE A 124 17.30 1.86 -1.07
CA PHE A 124 17.18 0.41 -0.98
C PHE A 124 16.05 -0.08 -1.86
N GLU A 125 16.18 -1.34 -2.27
CA GLU A 125 15.18 -2.07 -3.05
C GLU A 125 14.31 -2.92 -2.12
N ILE A 126 13.11 -3.24 -2.58
CA ILE A 126 12.29 -4.28 -1.96
C ILE A 126 12.43 -5.52 -2.84
N GLU A 127 13.10 -6.54 -2.32
CA GLU A 127 13.43 -7.76 -3.07
C GLU A 127 12.17 -8.40 -3.65
N GLY A 128 12.18 -8.65 -4.96
CA GLY A 128 11.07 -9.30 -5.68
C GLY A 128 9.81 -8.44 -5.86
N LEU A 129 9.80 -7.17 -5.45
CA LEU A 129 8.63 -6.30 -5.49
C LEU A 129 8.92 -4.96 -6.20
N PRO A 130 7.94 -4.36 -6.90
CA PRO A 130 8.04 -2.97 -7.34
C PRO A 130 8.13 -2.04 -6.13
N TYR A 131 8.92 -0.98 -6.25
CA TYR A 131 9.17 -0.04 -5.16
C TYR A 131 9.47 1.37 -5.69
N PHE A 132 9.08 2.39 -4.93
CA PHE A 132 9.48 3.77 -5.19
C PHE A 132 10.96 3.99 -4.86
N ASN A 133 11.67 4.69 -5.74
CA ASN A 133 13.08 5.08 -5.55
C ASN A 133 13.23 6.05 -4.37
N LYS A 134 14.05 5.65 -3.40
CA LYS A 134 14.22 6.33 -2.10
C LYS A 134 15.41 7.30 -2.03
N LYS A 135 16.04 7.64 -3.15
CA LYS A 135 17.27 8.45 -3.18
C LYS A 135 17.11 9.85 -2.55
N SER A 136 15.92 10.44 -2.66
CA SER A 136 15.58 11.75 -2.08
C SER A 136 14.61 11.64 -0.89
N SER A 137 14.50 10.46 -0.28
CA SER A 137 13.67 10.23 0.90
C SER A 137 14.50 9.96 2.16
N GLU A 138 13.89 10.19 3.31
CA GLU A 138 14.35 9.69 4.59
C GLU A 138 13.45 8.54 5.04
N THR A 139 14.04 7.49 5.60
CA THR A 139 13.33 6.29 6.05
C THR A 139 13.51 6.08 7.54
N LEU A 140 12.39 5.88 8.23
CA LEU A 140 12.30 5.34 9.58
C LEU A 140 12.03 3.86 9.49
N GLU A 141 12.89 3.06 10.10
CA GLU A 141 12.68 1.65 10.33
C GLU A 141 12.44 1.44 11.83
N ILE A 142 11.36 0.74 12.19
CA ILE A 142 11.04 0.37 13.56
C ILE A 142 10.97 -1.15 13.66
N THR A 143 11.69 -1.72 14.61
CA THR A 143 11.66 -3.14 14.93
C THR A 143 10.76 -3.36 16.14
N LEU A 144 9.75 -4.20 15.96
CA LEU A 144 8.89 -4.72 17.01
C LEU A 144 9.13 -6.22 17.16
N LYS A 145 8.90 -6.75 18.37
CA LYS A 145 8.99 -8.19 18.67
C LYS A 145 7.66 -8.69 19.21
N ASP A 146 7.23 -9.84 18.73
CA ASP A 146 6.06 -10.53 19.23
C ASP A 146 6.26 -10.94 20.70
N ILE A 147 5.24 -10.78 21.54
CA ILE A 147 5.35 -11.12 22.97
C ILE A 147 5.49 -12.62 23.23
N LYS A 148 5.04 -13.46 22.29
CA LYS A 148 4.93 -14.91 22.49
C LYS A 148 6.16 -15.64 21.96
N ASP A 149 6.55 -15.36 20.73
CA ASP A 149 7.64 -16.06 20.05
C ASP A 149 8.74 -15.09 19.58
N ASP A 150 9.90 -15.63 19.21
CA ASP A 150 11.01 -14.84 18.63
C ASP A 150 10.72 -14.47 17.17
N ILE A 151 9.66 -13.69 16.97
CA ILE A 151 9.19 -13.21 15.67
C ILE A 151 9.28 -11.68 15.71
N TYR A 152 9.80 -11.10 14.63
CA TYR A 152 10.00 -9.66 14.54
C TYR A 152 9.18 -9.08 13.41
N LEU A 153 8.53 -7.95 13.68
CA LEU A 153 7.88 -7.11 12.68
C LEU A 153 8.74 -5.86 12.50
N VAL A 154 9.23 -5.64 11.29
CA VAL A 154 9.98 -4.44 10.92
C VAL A 154 9.09 -3.56 10.07
N MET A 155 8.85 -2.34 10.53
CA MET A 155 7.96 -1.37 9.87
C MET A 155 8.79 -0.26 9.25
N TYR A 156 8.52 0.05 8.00
CA TYR A 156 9.26 1.06 7.26
C TYR A 156 8.34 2.23 6.91
N TYR A 157 8.81 3.45 7.15
CA TYR A 157 8.13 4.70 6.79
C TYR A 157 9.11 5.55 6.00
N SER A 158 8.85 5.80 4.72
CA SER A 158 9.69 6.68 3.91
C SER A 158 8.94 7.95 3.54
N VAL A 159 9.56 9.11 3.77
CA VAL A 159 9.00 10.43 3.44
C VAL A 159 9.94 11.19 2.53
N TYR A 160 9.37 11.85 1.53
CA TYR A 160 10.10 12.75 0.63
C TYR A 160 10.03 14.17 1.16
N GLU A 161 11.09 14.95 0.91
CA GLU A 161 11.10 16.36 1.28
C GLU A 161 10.17 17.19 0.38
N ASP A 162 10.05 16.83 -0.89
CA ASP A 162 9.38 17.58 -1.95
C ASP A 162 8.03 16.98 -2.39
N LEU A 163 7.59 15.86 -1.79
CA LEU A 163 6.31 15.22 -2.10
C LEU A 163 5.51 14.91 -0.84
N ASN A 164 4.19 15.10 -0.91
CA ASN A 164 3.24 14.85 0.17
C ASN A 164 2.87 13.39 0.28
N VAL A 165 3.89 12.55 0.45
CA VAL A 165 3.77 11.10 0.43
C VAL A 165 4.45 10.49 1.66
N ILE A 166 3.75 9.55 2.28
CA ILE A 166 4.33 8.56 3.20
C ILE A 166 4.24 7.20 2.52
N LEU A 167 5.38 6.56 2.31
CA LEU A 167 5.45 5.18 1.85
C LEU A 167 5.59 4.25 3.05
N ARG A 168 4.82 3.18 3.07
CA ARG A 168 4.86 2.18 4.14
C ARG A 168 4.95 0.76 3.60
N HIS A 169 5.81 -0.04 4.19
CA HIS A 169 5.79 -1.49 4.02
C HIS A 169 6.29 -2.13 5.31
N ASN A 170 6.05 -3.43 5.44
CA ASN A 170 6.41 -4.18 6.61
C ASN A 170 7.14 -5.48 6.22
N GLU A 171 7.90 -6.00 7.17
CA GLU A 171 8.60 -7.28 7.05
C GLU A 171 8.37 -8.10 8.32
N VAL A 172 7.99 -9.36 8.16
CA VAL A 172 7.99 -10.34 9.27
C VAL A 172 9.22 -11.21 9.13
N ILE A 173 9.97 -11.37 10.22
CA ILE A 173 11.18 -12.20 10.31
C ILE A 173 10.95 -13.27 11.37
N ASN A 174 11.00 -14.54 10.98
CA ASN A 174 10.89 -15.65 11.93
C ASN A 174 12.28 -15.98 12.50
N LYS A 175 12.54 -15.68 13.77
CA LYS A 175 13.77 -16.12 14.48
C LYS A 175 13.50 -17.24 15.49
N SER A 176 12.24 -17.65 15.63
CA SER A 176 11.84 -18.74 16.50
C SER A 176 12.43 -20.09 16.06
N SER A 177 12.33 -21.09 16.92
CA SER A 177 12.77 -22.45 16.60
C SER A 177 11.82 -23.23 15.68
N SER A 178 10.68 -22.64 15.30
CA SER A 178 9.57 -23.33 14.66
C SER A 178 9.11 -22.60 13.41
N ASP A 179 8.52 -23.32 12.46
CA ASP A 179 7.85 -22.68 11.32
C ASP A 179 6.59 -21.93 11.80
N ILE A 180 6.25 -20.84 11.12
CA ILE A 180 5.03 -20.06 11.33
C ILE A 180 4.27 -19.90 10.02
N GLU A 181 2.98 -19.58 10.09
CA GLU A 181 2.17 -19.26 8.90
C GLU A 181 1.59 -17.85 9.04
N ILE A 182 1.86 -16.97 8.08
CA ILE A 182 1.21 -15.65 8.02
C ILE A 182 -0.10 -15.81 7.24
N THR A 183 -1.22 -15.48 7.87
CA THR A 183 -2.58 -15.62 7.31
C THR A 183 -3.22 -14.29 6.93
N ASN A 184 -2.65 -13.18 7.37
CA ASN A 184 -3.01 -11.82 6.96
C ASN A 184 -1.78 -10.94 7.11
N PHE A 185 -1.52 -10.04 6.16
CA PHE A 185 -0.47 -9.04 6.31
C PHE A 185 -0.71 -7.78 5.46
N SER A 186 -1.13 -6.71 6.13
CA SER A 186 -1.31 -5.39 5.54
C SER A 186 0.03 -4.63 5.48
N SER A 187 0.22 -3.86 4.41
CA SER A 187 1.36 -2.96 4.22
C SER A 187 1.30 -1.76 5.17
N PHE A 188 0.10 -1.34 5.58
CA PHE A 188 -0.07 -0.38 6.67
C PHE A 188 -1.45 -0.46 7.32
N CYS A 189 -1.50 0.08 8.55
CA CYS A 189 -2.72 0.47 9.25
C CYS A 189 -2.74 2.00 9.39
N LEU A 190 -3.86 2.63 9.07
CA LEU A 190 -4.10 4.05 9.30
C LEU A 190 -5.39 4.22 10.10
N ASP A 191 -5.25 4.45 11.41
CA ASP A 191 -6.36 4.86 12.26
C ASP A 191 -6.59 6.37 12.14
N LEU A 192 -7.83 6.81 12.00
CA LEU A 192 -8.24 8.21 11.90
C LEU A 192 -9.27 8.55 12.98
N PRO A 193 -9.22 9.76 13.57
CA PRO A 193 -10.03 10.13 14.73
C PRO A 193 -11.51 10.42 14.41
N SER A 194 -11.93 10.24 13.16
CA SER A 194 -13.28 10.58 12.68
C SER A 194 -13.70 9.64 11.55
N LEU A 195 -15.01 9.38 11.43
CA LEU A 195 -15.66 8.65 10.34
C LEU A 195 -16.19 9.55 9.22
N ASP A 196 -16.01 10.87 9.32
CA ASP A 196 -16.63 11.85 8.43
C ASP A 196 -15.87 11.98 7.12
N TYR A 197 -15.81 10.87 6.38
CA TYR A 197 -15.18 10.74 5.08
C TYR A 197 -16.11 10.02 4.10
N ASP A 198 -16.09 10.48 2.86
CA ASP A 198 -16.54 9.69 1.73
C ASP A 198 -15.35 8.93 1.15
N LEU A 199 -15.57 7.66 0.82
CA LEU A 199 -14.65 6.85 0.03
C LEU A 199 -14.93 7.10 -1.45
N LEU A 200 -13.98 7.72 -2.15
CA LEU A 200 -13.92 7.77 -3.60
C LEU A 200 -13.02 6.65 -4.10
N SER A 201 -13.61 5.66 -4.74
CA SER A 201 -12.91 4.54 -5.35
C SER A 201 -13.27 4.44 -6.82
N VAL A 202 -12.69 3.45 -7.49
CA VAL A 202 -13.10 3.09 -8.84
C VAL A 202 -13.46 1.62 -8.92
N TYR A 203 -14.43 1.33 -9.78
CA TYR A 203 -14.85 -0.03 -10.10
C TYR A 203 -15.05 -0.20 -11.60
N GLY A 204 -15.34 -1.42 -12.03
CA GLY A 204 -15.74 -1.67 -13.40
C GLY A 204 -15.58 -3.13 -13.81
N THR A 205 -15.48 -3.36 -15.11
CA THR A 205 -15.18 -4.68 -15.69
C THR A 205 -14.41 -4.49 -16.99
N TYR A 206 -14.11 -5.58 -17.69
CA TYR A 206 -13.50 -5.53 -19.02
C TYR A 206 -14.24 -4.54 -19.94
N ALA A 207 -13.48 -3.68 -20.62
CA ALA A 207 -13.95 -2.63 -21.53
C ALA A 207 -14.78 -1.48 -20.89
N THR A 208 -15.05 -1.53 -19.59
CA THR A 208 -15.72 -0.46 -18.83
C THR A 208 -15.09 -0.32 -17.44
N ASP A 209 -13.76 -0.19 -17.38
CA ASP A 209 -13.02 -0.07 -16.14
C ASP A 209 -12.98 1.38 -15.62
N ARG A 210 -12.63 1.54 -14.34
CA ARG A 210 -12.31 2.82 -13.69
C ARG A 210 -13.48 3.82 -13.60
N ILE A 211 -14.71 3.31 -13.46
CA ILE A 211 -15.88 4.11 -13.14
C ILE A 211 -15.75 4.62 -11.70
N LEU A 212 -15.91 5.92 -11.50
CA LEU A 212 -15.83 6.53 -10.18
C LEU A 212 -17.06 6.18 -9.34
N GLU A 213 -16.82 5.80 -8.09
CA GLU A 213 -17.85 5.53 -7.08
C GLU A 213 -17.52 6.34 -5.83
N ARG A 214 -18.51 7.09 -5.32
CA ARG A 214 -18.37 7.87 -4.08
C ARG A 214 -19.42 7.41 -3.08
N GLN A 215 -18.97 6.87 -1.96
CA GLN A 215 -19.85 6.39 -0.90
C GLN A 215 -19.44 6.94 0.47
N LYS A 216 -20.42 7.32 1.29
CA LYS A 216 -20.16 7.76 2.67
C LYS A 216 -19.73 6.58 3.53
N LEU A 217 -18.62 6.73 4.26
CA LEU A 217 -18.22 5.74 5.26
C LEU A 217 -19.14 5.81 6.48
N THR A 218 -19.41 4.65 7.06
CA THR A 218 -20.32 4.48 8.20
C THR A 218 -19.67 3.54 9.22
N HIS A 219 -20.41 3.11 10.24
CA HIS A 219 -19.96 2.12 11.24
C HIS A 219 -19.80 0.69 10.70
N ASN A 220 -20.05 0.48 9.40
CA ASN A 220 -19.85 -0.81 8.75
C ASN A 220 -18.37 -1.01 8.36
N ILE A 221 -18.05 -2.24 7.97
CA ILE A 221 -16.82 -2.55 7.25
C ILE A 221 -17.12 -2.45 5.76
N ILE A 222 -16.38 -1.61 5.06
CA ILE A 222 -16.37 -1.55 3.59
C ILE A 222 -15.02 -2.08 3.12
N SER A 223 -15.03 -3.01 2.17
CA SER A 223 -13.81 -3.61 1.61
C SER A 223 -13.74 -3.36 0.11
N LEU A 224 -12.59 -2.90 -0.38
CA LEU A 224 -12.25 -2.93 -1.81
C LEU A 224 -11.30 -4.11 -2.04
N THR A 225 -11.67 -5.05 -2.90
CA THR A 225 -10.91 -6.28 -3.11
C THR A 225 -10.66 -6.60 -4.57
N GLU A 226 -9.53 -7.24 -4.83
CA GLU A 226 -9.24 -7.94 -6.08
C GLU A 226 -8.78 -9.35 -5.70
N ASN A 227 -9.36 -10.38 -6.31
CA ASN A 227 -9.01 -11.78 -6.06
C ASN A 227 -8.87 -12.61 -7.37
N SER A 228 -8.82 -11.94 -8.53
CA SER A 228 -8.71 -12.59 -9.84
C SER A 228 -7.27 -12.82 -10.32
N GLY A 229 -6.28 -12.68 -9.43
CA GLY A 229 -4.87 -12.84 -9.74
C GLY A 229 -4.21 -11.62 -10.39
N GLY A 230 -4.90 -10.48 -10.46
CA GLY A 230 -4.34 -9.23 -10.99
C GLY A 230 -4.91 -8.75 -12.33
N LYS A 231 -6.14 -9.14 -12.69
CA LYS A 231 -6.80 -8.57 -13.88
C LYS A 231 -7.05 -7.07 -13.72
N GLY A 232 -7.36 -6.62 -12.50
CA GLY A 232 -7.35 -5.21 -12.12
C GLY A 232 -8.53 -4.38 -12.64
N PHE A 233 -9.61 -5.04 -13.10
CA PHE A 233 -10.79 -4.36 -13.64
C PHE A 233 -11.84 -4.03 -12.58
N TYR A 234 -12.03 -4.91 -11.59
CA TYR A 234 -13.15 -4.80 -10.63
C TYR A 234 -12.94 -3.67 -9.64
N HIS A 235 -11.74 -3.57 -9.07
CA HIS A 235 -11.32 -2.46 -8.23
C HIS A 235 -9.87 -2.11 -8.51
N ASN A 236 -9.53 -0.84 -8.38
CA ASN A 236 -8.15 -0.39 -8.48
C ASN A 236 -7.51 -0.33 -7.07
N PRO A 237 -6.22 -0.67 -6.90
CA PRO A 237 -5.51 -0.54 -5.63
C PRO A 237 -5.15 0.92 -5.32
N MET A 238 -6.03 1.87 -5.62
CA MET A 238 -5.95 3.28 -5.26
C MET A 238 -7.35 3.84 -5.01
N CYS A 239 -7.47 4.67 -3.99
CA CYS A 239 -8.71 5.35 -3.62
C CYS A 239 -8.41 6.64 -2.84
N MET A 240 -9.44 7.41 -2.51
CA MET A 240 -9.32 8.60 -1.68
C MET A 240 -10.38 8.62 -0.58
N LEU A 241 -9.99 9.13 0.59
CA LEU A 241 -10.90 9.52 1.66
C LEU A 241 -11.09 11.03 1.58
N ILE A 242 -12.31 11.47 1.31
CA ILE A 242 -12.66 12.88 1.10
C ILE A 242 -13.44 13.34 2.33
N LYS A 243 -12.94 14.34 3.05
CA LYS A 243 -13.67 14.91 4.18
C LYS A 243 -15.01 15.48 3.70
N GLU A 244 -16.07 15.44 4.53
CA GLU A 244 -17.44 15.85 4.15
C GLU A 244 -17.53 17.22 3.45
N ASN A 245 -16.67 18.18 3.80
CA ASN A 245 -16.65 19.53 3.20
C ASN A 245 -15.54 19.74 2.14
N ALA A 246 -14.89 18.68 1.68
CA ALA A 246 -13.85 18.73 0.66
C ALA A 246 -14.43 18.51 -0.75
N ASN A 247 -13.77 19.11 -1.73
CA ASN A 247 -14.12 19.05 -3.16
C ASN A 247 -12.83 18.95 -4.00
N ASP A 248 -12.93 19.25 -5.29
CA ASP A 248 -11.80 19.13 -6.22
C ASP A 248 -10.61 20.02 -5.85
N ASP A 249 -10.85 21.20 -5.28
CA ASP A 249 -9.82 22.24 -5.08
C ASP A 249 -9.65 22.71 -3.63
N PHE A 250 -10.45 22.20 -2.70
CA PHE A 250 -10.41 22.59 -1.29
C PHE A 250 -10.75 21.43 -0.35
N GLY A 251 -10.19 21.48 0.86
CA GLY A 251 -10.54 20.59 1.95
C GLY A 251 -9.63 19.38 2.05
N GLU A 252 -9.79 18.65 3.15
CA GLU A 252 -8.94 17.51 3.49
C GLU A 252 -9.28 16.29 2.64
N VAL A 253 -8.25 15.75 1.98
CA VAL A 253 -8.31 14.51 1.20
C VAL A 253 -7.09 13.66 1.51
N ILE A 254 -7.31 12.38 1.80
CA ILE A 254 -6.26 11.39 2.00
C ILE A 254 -6.29 10.40 0.83
N GLY A 255 -5.24 10.39 0.02
CA GLY A 255 -5.06 9.39 -1.02
C GLY A 255 -4.42 8.12 -0.44
N LEU A 256 -4.92 6.96 -0.85
CA LEU A 256 -4.39 5.66 -0.44
C LEU A 256 -4.09 4.83 -1.68
N GLY A 257 -3.02 4.04 -1.64
CA GLY A 257 -2.75 3.08 -2.70
C GLY A 257 -1.78 1.99 -2.31
N LEU A 258 -1.64 0.99 -3.18
CA LEU A 258 -0.75 -0.15 -3.01
C LEU A 258 0.03 -0.40 -4.30
N VAL A 259 1.35 -0.44 -4.20
CA VAL A 259 2.26 -0.76 -5.31
C VAL A 259 2.30 -2.28 -5.49
N TYR A 260 1.21 -2.83 -5.99
CA TYR A 260 1.02 -4.26 -6.17
C TYR A 260 0.05 -4.52 -7.31
N SER A 261 0.28 -5.60 -8.06
CA SER A 261 -0.46 -5.91 -9.29
C SER A 261 -1.30 -7.18 -9.19
N SER A 262 -1.42 -7.76 -8.00
CA SER A 262 -2.21 -8.98 -7.77
C SER A 262 -3.28 -8.76 -6.70
N ASN A 263 -3.70 -9.82 -6.02
CA ASN A 263 -4.80 -9.79 -5.08
C ASN A 263 -4.54 -8.81 -3.92
N PHE A 264 -5.40 -7.81 -3.78
CA PHE A 264 -5.29 -6.79 -2.74
C PHE A 264 -6.61 -6.64 -1.98
N LYS A 265 -6.52 -6.07 -0.78
CA LYS A 265 -7.67 -5.75 0.05
C LYS A 265 -7.44 -4.49 0.85
N PHE A 266 -8.38 -3.55 0.71
CA PHE A 266 -8.43 -2.32 1.50
C PHE A 266 -9.68 -2.37 2.37
N ASP A 267 -9.52 -2.47 3.69
CA ASP A 267 -10.64 -2.46 4.64
C ASP A 267 -10.78 -1.09 5.29
N PHE A 268 -12.00 -0.56 5.28
CA PHE A 268 -12.43 0.66 5.94
C PHE A 268 -13.40 0.28 7.06
N ILE A 269 -12.90 0.27 8.29
CA ILE A 269 -13.60 -0.28 9.46
C ILE A 269 -14.07 0.88 10.32
N GLY A 270 -15.38 1.17 10.26
CA GLY A 270 -16.00 2.10 11.18
C GLY A 270 -16.10 1.54 12.59
N SER A 271 -15.64 2.32 13.58
CA SER A 271 -15.72 1.94 14.99
C SER A 271 -16.92 2.57 15.68
N PRO A 272 -17.45 1.96 16.77
CA PRO A 272 -18.55 2.53 17.56
C PRO A 272 -18.28 3.93 18.16
N LEU A 273 -17.01 4.37 18.16
CA LEU A 273 -16.60 5.67 18.69
C LEU A 273 -16.41 6.73 17.59
N ASN A 274 -17.02 6.52 16.42
CA ASN A 274 -16.90 7.39 15.27
C ASN A 274 -15.45 7.56 14.76
N LYS A 275 -14.57 6.58 14.97
CA LYS A 275 -13.22 6.52 14.38
C LYS A 275 -13.16 5.54 13.22
N LEU A 276 -12.24 5.75 12.29
CA LEU A 276 -12.02 4.88 11.14
C LEU A 276 -10.68 4.17 11.25
N ARG A 277 -10.66 2.83 11.13
CA ARG A 277 -9.44 2.08 10.85
C ARG A 277 -9.36 1.75 9.37
N VAL A 278 -8.20 2.00 8.77
CA VAL A 278 -7.93 1.61 7.38
C VAL A 278 -6.79 0.60 7.35
N LEU A 279 -7.01 -0.56 6.73
CA LEU A 279 -5.99 -1.57 6.49
C LEU A 279 -5.79 -1.73 4.98
N VAL A 280 -4.55 -1.66 4.52
CA VAL A 280 -4.21 -1.74 3.08
C VAL A 280 -3.12 -2.77 2.88
N GLY A 281 -3.37 -3.79 2.06
CA GLY A 281 -2.34 -4.76 1.68
C GLY A 281 -2.82 -5.90 0.80
N ILE A 282 -2.15 -7.05 0.92
CA ILE A 282 -2.48 -8.27 0.17
C ILE A 282 -3.84 -8.81 0.64
N ASN A 283 -4.65 -9.32 -0.29
CA ASN A 283 -5.92 -9.95 0.06
C ASN A 283 -5.69 -11.23 0.88
N ASN A 284 -6.42 -11.39 1.99
CA ASN A 284 -6.23 -12.49 2.93
C ASN A 284 -7.13 -13.72 2.68
N GLU A 285 -7.95 -13.72 1.63
CA GLU A 285 -8.90 -14.81 1.33
C GLU A 285 -8.20 -16.14 1.00
N ASP A 286 -7.20 -16.13 0.10
CA ASP A 286 -6.40 -17.31 -0.30
C ASP A 286 -4.91 -17.12 0.03
N PHE A 287 -4.62 -16.45 1.14
CA PHE A 287 -3.26 -16.09 1.54
C PHE A 287 -2.81 -16.90 2.77
N ASN A 288 -1.80 -17.74 2.58
CA ASN A 288 -1.07 -18.39 3.66
C ASN A 288 0.41 -18.54 3.27
N ILE A 289 1.28 -17.83 3.98
CA ILE A 289 2.72 -17.90 3.74
C ILE A 289 3.38 -18.61 4.92
N LYS A 290 3.95 -19.78 4.64
CA LYS A 290 4.79 -20.51 5.60
C LYS A 290 6.19 -19.90 5.64
N LEU A 291 6.66 -19.46 6.81
CA LEU A 291 8.03 -18.97 7.03
C LEU A 291 8.78 -19.92 7.95
N LYS A 292 9.88 -20.47 7.47
CA LYS A 292 10.84 -21.25 8.28
C LYS A 292 11.70 -20.34 9.13
N LYS A 293 12.45 -20.95 10.06
CA LYS A 293 13.45 -20.24 10.85
C LYS A 293 14.43 -19.45 9.94
N ASN A 294 14.66 -18.20 10.31
CA ASN A 294 15.45 -17.19 9.62
C ASN A 294 14.90 -16.68 8.28
N GLU A 295 13.75 -17.17 7.82
CA GLU A 295 13.08 -16.61 6.64
C GLU A 295 12.34 -15.32 7.00
N LYS A 296 12.07 -14.54 5.96
CA LYS A 296 11.35 -13.27 6.04
C LYS A 296 10.30 -13.20 4.93
N PHE A 297 9.26 -12.42 5.19
CA PHE A 297 8.28 -12.05 4.18
C PHE A 297 8.03 -10.55 4.24
N ILE A 298 8.01 -9.91 3.07
CA ILE A 298 7.91 -8.46 2.94
C ILE A 298 6.61 -8.12 2.22
N THR A 299 5.86 -7.17 2.74
CA THR A 299 4.63 -6.67 2.09
C THR A 299 4.98 -5.76 0.90
N PRO A 300 4.09 -5.61 -0.09
CA PRO A 300 4.19 -4.53 -1.07
C PRO A 300 4.21 -3.15 -0.40
N GLU A 301 4.69 -2.15 -1.11
CA GLU A 301 4.72 -0.78 -0.61
C GLU A 301 3.33 -0.13 -0.74
N GLY A 302 2.77 0.31 0.38
CA GLY A 302 1.60 1.18 0.42
C GLY A 302 2.01 2.64 0.33
N ILE A 303 1.14 3.45 -0.27
CA ILE A 303 1.31 4.89 -0.43
C ILE A 303 0.16 5.62 0.25
N ILE A 304 0.50 6.62 1.07
CA ILE A 304 -0.44 7.54 1.72
C ILE A 304 -0.10 8.95 1.26
N VAL A 305 -1.09 9.64 0.71
CA VAL A 305 -1.00 11.03 0.26
C VAL A 305 -1.89 11.89 1.13
N TYR A 306 -1.40 13.05 1.56
CA TYR A 306 -2.21 14.02 2.30
C TYR A 306 -2.30 15.36 1.56
N SER A 307 -3.48 15.97 1.59
CA SER A 307 -3.71 17.34 1.15
C SER A 307 -4.86 17.97 1.93
N ASN A 308 -4.81 19.27 2.16
CA ASN A 308 -5.96 20.08 2.57
C ASN A 308 -6.45 21.03 1.45
N GLU A 309 -6.01 20.76 0.21
CA GLU A 309 -6.30 21.52 -1.01
C GLU A 309 -7.07 20.67 -2.04
N GLY A 310 -7.93 19.76 -1.57
CA GLY A 310 -8.86 19.01 -2.42
C GLY A 310 -8.26 17.84 -3.22
N ILE A 311 -9.13 17.22 -4.03
CA ILE A 311 -8.88 16.00 -4.82
C ILE A 311 -7.80 16.21 -5.89
N ASN A 312 -7.78 17.38 -6.54
CA ASN A 312 -6.81 17.70 -7.59
C ASN A 312 -5.38 17.68 -7.05
N LYS A 313 -5.14 18.25 -5.86
CA LYS A 313 -3.80 18.26 -5.24
C LYS A 313 -3.32 16.84 -4.89
N VAL A 314 -4.21 15.98 -4.37
CA VAL A 314 -3.90 14.57 -4.11
C VAL A 314 -3.60 13.83 -5.41
N THR A 315 -4.42 14.03 -6.45
CA THR A 315 -4.26 13.42 -7.78
C THR A 315 -2.92 13.82 -8.42
N HIS A 316 -2.58 15.11 -8.44
CA HIS A 316 -1.28 15.60 -8.92
C HIS A 316 -0.12 15.05 -8.11
N THR A 317 -0.27 14.88 -6.80
CA THR A 317 0.76 14.28 -5.95
C THR A 317 0.99 12.81 -6.31
N PHE A 318 -0.06 12.03 -6.56
CA PHE A 318 0.08 10.66 -7.09
C PHE A 318 0.80 10.64 -8.44
N HIS A 319 0.40 11.51 -9.38
CA HIS A 319 1.04 11.61 -10.69
C HIS A 319 2.54 11.92 -10.57
N ASP A 320 2.90 12.86 -9.70
CA ASP A 320 4.29 13.23 -9.46
C ASP A 320 5.08 12.12 -8.80
N ALA A 321 4.54 11.49 -7.75
CA ALA A 321 5.18 10.38 -7.07
C ALA A 321 5.46 9.23 -8.04
N ILE A 322 4.47 8.83 -8.84
CA ILE A 322 4.61 7.73 -9.79
C ILE A 322 5.64 8.06 -10.87
N ARG A 323 5.53 9.24 -11.51
CA ARG A 323 6.42 9.63 -12.60
C ARG A 323 7.87 9.84 -12.17
N LYS A 324 8.09 10.42 -10.99
CA LYS A 324 9.42 10.80 -10.50
C LYS A 324 10.12 9.64 -9.78
N HIS A 325 9.37 8.81 -9.05
CA HIS A 325 9.97 7.85 -8.11
C HIS A 325 9.58 6.39 -8.37
N LEU A 326 8.43 6.08 -8.99
CA LEU A 326 8.06 4.68 -9.26
C LEU A 326 8.55 4.20 -10.63
N LEU A 327 8.16 4.91 -11.69
CA LEU A 327 8.49 4.53 -13.06
C LEU A 327 10.01 4.49 -13.27
N ARG A 328 10.47 3.42 -13.92
CA ARG A 328 11.87 3.31 -14.34
C ARG A 328 12.09 4.15 -15.62
N LYS A 329 13.33 4.56 -15.86
CA LYS A 329 13.67 5.43 -17.00
C LYS A 329 13.31 4.77 -18.32
N VAL A 330 12.44 5.42 -19.09
CA VAL A 330 12.17 5.06 -20.49
C VAL A 330 13.29 5.65 -21.37
N PRO A 331 13.87 4.88 -22.31
CA PRO A 331 14.86 5.41 -23.25
C PRO A 331 14.32 6.63 -24.02
N SER A 332 15.14 7.67 -24.18
CA SER A 332 14.72 8.93 -24.80
C SER A 332 14.14 8.77 -26.21
N LYS A 333 14.62 7.78 -26.97
CA LYS A 333 14.12 7.45 -28.31
C LYS A 333 12.65 7.04 -28.36
N PHE A 334 12.07 6.61 -27.23
CA PHE A 334 10.66 6.23 -27.12
C PHE A 334 9.79 7.34 -26.50
N LYS A 335 10.38 8.49 -26.17
CA LYS A 335 9.64 9.62 -25.61
C LYS A 335 8.80 10.26 -26.73
N ASN A 336 7.50 10.42 -26.48
CA ASN A 336 6.53 10.98 -27.43
C ASN A 336 6.35 10.14 -28.71
N THR A 337 6.63 8.84 -28.65
CA THR A 337 6.36 7.93 -29.77
C THR A 337 4.86 7.80 -30.00
N ILE A 338 4.41 8.16 -31.21
CA ILE A 338 3.08 7.78 -31.71
C ILE A 338 3.21 6.38 -32.31
N LEU A 339 2.34 5.46 -31.90
CA LEU A 339 2.33 4.08 -32.38
C LEU A 339 1.06 3.75 -33.16
N LEU A 340 1.19 2.81 -34.09
CA LEU A 340 0.07 2.10 -34.71
C LEU A 340 0.16 0.62 -34.30
N ASN A 341 -0.89 0.12 -33.67
CA ASN A 341 -1.01 -1.29 -33.28
C ASN A 341 -1.90 -2.05 -34.29
N SER A 342 -1.54 -3.28 -34.64
CA SER A 342 -2.25 -4.07 -35.65
C SER A 342 -3.58 -4.70 -35.20
N TRP A 343 -3.83 -4.83 -33.88
CA TRP A 343 -4.88 -5.70 -33.34
C TRP A 343 -6.27 -5.44 -33.92
N GLU A 344 -6.82 -4.24 -33.76
CA GLU A 344 -8.18 -3.95 -34.25
C GLU A 344 -8.28 -3.91 -35.77
N ALA A 345 -7.16 -3.69 -36.47
CA ALA A 345 -7.12 -3.60 -37.93
C ALA A 345 -7.11 -4.96 -38.61
N THR A 346 -6.52 -5.98 -37.97
CA THR A 346 -6.33 -7.30 -38.59
C THR A 346 -6.89 -8.45 -37.78
N GLY A 347 -7.06 -8.30 -36.47
CA GLY A 347 -7.12 -9.44 -35.56
C GLY A 347 -5.98 -10.41 -35.88
N PHE A 348 -6.32 -11.68 -36.03
CA PHE A 348 -5.38 -12.72 -36.45
C PHE A 348 -5.18 -12.83 -37.98
N ASP A 349 -5.95 -12.13 -38.80
CA ASP A 349 -5.92 -12.22 -40.27
C ASP A 349 -4.87 -11.26 -40.86
N PHE A 350 -3.60 -11.67 -40.86
CA PHE A 350 -2.52 -10.93 -41.51
C PHE A 350 -1.44 -11.83 -42.08
N ASP A 351 -0.71 -11.28 -43.04
CA ASP A 351 0.54 -11.81 -43.58
C ASP A 351 1.60 -10.70 -43.70
N THR A 352 2.79 -11.04 -44.18
CA THR A 352 3.89 -10.10 -44.41
C THR A 352 3.49 -8.89 -45.26
N LEU A 353 2.74 -9.10 -46.35
CA LEU A 353 2.39 -8.04 -47.30
C LEU A 353 1.39 -7.06 -46.68
N LYS A 354 0.37 -7.58 -45.98
CA LYS A 354 -0.63 -6.78 -45.27
C LYS A 354 0.03 -5.91 -44.21
N ILE A 355 0.91 -6.47 -43.38
CA ILE A 355 1.65 -5.72 -42.35
C ILE A 355 2.56 -4.64 -42.97
N LYS A 356 3.30 -4.96 -44.04
CA LYS A 356 4.12 -3.95 -44.75
C LYS A 356 3.29 -2.80 -45.31
N SER A 357 2.08 -3.09 -45.78
CA SER A 357 1.16 -2.04 -46.25
C SER A 357 0.73 -1.10 -45.11
N PHE A 358 0.46 -1.63 -43.91
CA PHE A 358 0.18 -0.82 -42.72
C PHE A 358 1.39 0.01 -42.30
N ILE A 359 2.60 -0.56 -42.30
CA ILE A 359 3.83 0.17 -41.97
C ILE A 359 4.06 1.33 -42.97
N LYS A 360 3.84 1.09 -44.26
CA LYS A 360 3.94 2.15 -45.28
C LYS A 360 2.92 3.27 -45.01
N LYS A 361 1.68 2.93 -44.67
CA LYS A 361 0.64 3.91 -44.32
C LYS A 361 0.95 4.67 -43.03
N ALA A 362 1.47 3.98 -42.02
CA ALA A 362 1.94 4.60 -40.78
C ALA A 362 3.03 5.63 -41.07
N LYS A 363 3.98 5.31 -41.96
CA LYS A 363 5.02 6.25 -42.41
C LYS A 363 4.45 7.45 -43.17
N GLU A 364 3.45 7.25 -44.03
CA GLU A 364 2.75 8.36 -44.72
C GLU A 364 2.03 9.30 -43.73
N MET A 365 1.71 8.83 -42.52
CA MET A 365 1.06 9.58 -41.44
C MET A 365 2.04 10.07 -40.36
N ASP A 366 3.35 9.99 -40.60
CA ASP A 366 4.40 10.33 -39.63
C ASP A 366 4.34 9.55 -38.29
N ILE A 367 3.76 8.35 -38.29
CA ILE A 367 3.75 7.45 -37.13
C ILE A 367 5.12 6.77 -37.02
N ASN A 368 5.70 6.78 -35.81
CA ASN A 368 7.11 6.43 -35.59
C ASN A 368 7.34 5.03 -34.99
N LEU A 369 6.27 4.29 -34.65
CA LEU A 369 6.36 2.92 -34.15
C LEU A 369 5.19 2.10 -34.69
N PHE A 370 5.49 0.95 -35.27
CA PHE A 370 4.48 -0.06 -35.56
C PHE A 370 4.58 -1.18 -34.53
N VAL A 371 3.44 -1.60 -33.99
CA VAL A 371 3.33 -2.73 -33.05
C VAL A 371 2.58 -3.85 -33.75
N LEU A 372 3.29 -4.94 -34.01
CA LEU A 372 2.67 -6.20 -34.41
C LEU A 372 2.12 -6.90 -33.17
N ASP A 373 0.80 -7.00 -33.09
CA ASP A 373 0.07 -7.57 -31.95
C ASP A 373 -0.10 -9.10 -32.06
N ASP A 374 -1.03 -9.70 -31.32
CA ASP A 374 -1.23 -11.16 -31.22
C ASP A 374 -1.36 -11.84 -32.60
N GLY A 375 -0.84 -13.07 -32.71
CA GLY A 375 -0.97 -13.92 -33.89
C GLY A 375 0.30 -14.20 -34.68
N TRP A 376 1.46 -13.65 -34.30
CA TRP A 376 2.73 -13.80 -35.04
C TRP A 376 3.51 -15.09 -34.74
N PHE A 377 3.11 -15.85 -33.71
CA PHE A 377 3.84 -16.98 -33.15
C PHE A 377 3.09 -18.31 -33.29
N GLY A 378 3.80 -19.42 -33.12
CA GLY A 378 3.26 -20.79 -33.13
C GLY A 378 2.34 -21.05 -34.32
N LYS A 379 1.10 -21.44 -34.03
CA LYS A 379 -0.02 -21.52 -34.99
C LYS A 379 -1.17 -20.62 -34.56
N ARG A 380 -0.84 -19.44 -34.02
CA ARG A 380 -1.75 -18.46 -33.43
C ARG A 380 -2.57 -17.74 -34.52
N ASN A 381 -3.54 -18.47 -35.09
CA ASN A 381 -4.50 -17.94 -36.06
C ASN A 381 -5.86 -17.61 -35.45
N ASP A 382 -6.02 -17.93 -34.16
CA ASP A 382 -7.12 -17.55 -33.29
C ASP A 382 -6.60 -17.50 -31.84
N ASP A 383 -7.49 -17.21 -30.90
CA ASP A 383 -7.18 -17.12 -29.47
C ASP A 383 -7.19 -18.48 -28.75
N THR A 384 -7.44 -19.60 -29.46
CA THR A 384 -7.67 -20.93 -28.86
C THR A 384 -6.41 -21.78 -28.69
N THR A 385 -5.28 -21.42 -29.31
CA THR A 385 -4.04 -22.24 -29.29
C THR A 385 -2.76 -21.41 -29.10
N SER A 386 -1.61 -22.07 -28.95
CA SER A 386 -0.24 -21.53 -29.12
C SER A 386 0.31 -20.59 -28.02
N LEU A 387 -0.45 -20.18 -27.00
CA LEU A 387 0.14 -19.49 -25.84
C LEU A 387 1.18 -20.40 -25.15
N GLY A 388 2.41 -19.92 -25.04
CA GLY A 388 3.57 -20.71 -24.59
C GLY A 388 4.56 -21.06 -25.71
N ASP A 389 4.11 -21.06 -26.97
CA ASP A 389 4.92 -21.41 -28.15
C ASP A 389 5.39 -20.14 -28.90
N TRP A 390 6.28 -19.35 -28.29
CA TRP A 390 6.74 -18.05 -28.79
C TRP A 390 7.71 -18.09 -29.98
N ASN A 391 7.69 -19.15 -30.78
CA ASN A 391 8.45 -19.25 -32.03
C ASN A 391 7.67 -18.57 -33.16
N ILE A 392 8.36 -17.93 -34.11
CA ILE A 392 7.71 -17.23 -35.24
C ILE A 392 6.88 -18.22 -36.07
N ASN A 393 5.66 -17.85 -36.44
CA ASN A 393 4.86 -18.57 -37.43
C ASN A 393 5.37 -18.25 -38.84
N LEU A 394 6.34 -19.04 -39.31
CA LEU A 394 7.00 -18.85 -40.61
C LEU A 394 6.07 -19.02 -41.82
N GLU A 395 4.93 -19.72 -41.66
CA GLU A 395 3.93 -19.87 -42.72
C GLU A 395 3.11 -18.58 -42.89
N LYS A 396 3.00 -17.76 -41.85
CA LYS A 396 2.15 -16.57 -41.80
C LYS A 396 2.92 -15.29 -42.06
N ILE A 397 4.10 -15.13 -41.46
CA ILE A 397 4.83 -13.88 -41.48
C ILE A 397 6.34 -14.08 -41.57
N ASN A 398 6.96 -13.33 -42.49
CA ASN A 398 8.41 -13.14 -42.52
C ASN A 398 8.77 -11.94 -41.64
N LEU A 399 8.92 -12.18 -40.34
CA LEU A 399 9.15 -11.11 -39.37
C LEU A 399 10.44 -10.33 -39.64
N LYS A 400 11.46 -10.97 -40.22
CA LYS A 400 12.69 -10.29 -40.62
C LYS A 400 12.42 -9.20 -41.66
N GLU A 401 11.65 -9.52 -42.69
CA GLU A 401 11.27 -8.56 -43.74
C GLU A 401 10.35 -7.44 -43.23
N VAL A 402 9.65 -7.65 -42.12
CA VAL A 402 8.82 -6.62 -41.47
C VAL A 402 9.66 -5.68 -40.60
N ILE A 403 10.73 -6.19 -39.99
CA ILE A 403 11.64 -5.42 -39.15
C ILE A 403 12.64 -4.60 -39.99
N ASP A 404 13.17 -5.21 -41.06
CA ASP A 404 14.08 -4.59 -42.04
C ASP A 404 13.37 -3.51 -42.89
#